data_AF-A0A094Q4H1-F1
#
_entry.id   AF-A0A094Q4H1-F1
#
_cell.length_a   1.000
_cell.length_b   1.000
_cell.length_c   1.000
_cell.angle_alpha   90.00
_cell.angle_beta   90.00
_cell.angle_gamma   90.00
#
_symmetry.space_group_name_H-M   'P 1'
#
loop_
_entity.id
_entity.type
_entity.pdbx_description
1 polymer ?
#
loop_
_entity_poly.entity_id
_entity_poly.type
_entity_poly.pdbx_seq_one_letter_code
_entity_poly.pdbx_strand_id
1 'polypeptide(L)' 'MDRAGIEYVEIDIEHSPEHAAIVEQANGGNRTVPTIVLPNGVTLTNPSIHQLQEALGS' A
#
# COMPACT_ATOMS: atom_id res chain seq x y z
N MET A 1 -6.22 9.49 1.46
CA MET A 1 -6.05 9.12 2.88
C MET A 1 -6.19 10.35 3.77
N ASP A 2 -5.73 11.50 3.30
CA ASP A 2 -5.88 12.82 3.95
C ASP A 2 -7.32 13.13 4.42
N ARG A 3 -8.31 12.96 3.54
CA ARG A 3 -9.73 13.21 3.90
C ARG A 3 -10.27 12.26 4.96
N ALA A 4 -9.67 11.08 5.10
CA ALA A 4 -10.03 10.09 6.10
C ALA A 4 -9.19 10.22 7.38
N GLY A 5 -8.26 11.19 7.45
CA GLY A 5 -7.35 11.37 8.59
C GLY A 5 -6.36 10.23 8.80
N ILE A 6 -6.09 9.44 7.76
CA ILE A 6 -5.15 8.32 7.82
C ILE A 6 -3.77 8.84 7.45
N GLU A 7 -2.81 8.72 8.36
CA GLU A 7 -1.41 9.01 8.09
C GLU A 7 -0.79 7.93 7.21
N TYR A 8 0.04 8.35 6.27
CA TYR A 8 0.77 7.46 5.37
C TYR A 8 2.09 8.09 4.96
N VAL A 9 3.02 7.26 4.54
CA VAL A 9 4.25 7.69 3.87
C VAL A 9 4.08 7.40 2.39
N GLU A 10 4.18 8.44 1.56
CA GLU A 10 4.21 8.26 0.12
C GLU A 10 5.58 7.79 -0.32
N ILE A 11 5.62 6.70 -1.09
CA ILE A 11 6.86 6.14 -1.62
C ILE A 11 6.70 6.01 -3.13
N ASP A 12 7.53 6.74 -3.87
CA ASP A 12 7.65 6.59 -5.30
C ASP A 12 8.55 5.40 -5.63
N ILE A 13 7.94 4.31 -6.11
CA ILE A 13 8.62 3.07 -6.43
C ILE A 13 9.47 3.16 -7.71
N GLU A 14 9.28 4.17 -8.56
CA GLU A 14 10.11 4.36 -9.75
C GLU A 14 11.55 4.73 -9.37
N HIS A 15 11.70 5.42 -8.24
CA HIS A 15 12.99 5.85 -7.69
C HIS A 15 13.48 4.96 -6.55
N SER A 16 12.73 3.90 -6.20
CA SER A 16 13.08 3.01 -5.10
C SER A 16 12.97 1.54 -5.49
N PRO A 17 14.09 0.94 -5.97
CA PRO A 17 14.11 -0.45 -6.41
C PRO A 17 13.69 -1.44 -5.32
N GLU A 18 13.99 -1.14 -4.05
CA GLU A 18 13.62 -1.99 -2.91
C GLU A 18 12.10 -2.02 -2.70
N HIS A 19 11.41 -0.88 -2.81
CA HIS A 19 9.96 -0.80 -2.65
C HIS A 19 9.23 -1.31 -3.89
N ALA A 20 9.79 -1.13 -5.08
CA ALA A 20 9.28 -1.76 -6.30
C ALA A 20 9.23 -3.29 -6.17
N ALA A 21 10.24 -3.92 -5.56
CA ALA A 21 10.25 -5.37 -5.32
C ALA A 21 9.12 -5.82 -4.38
N ILE A 22 8.80 -5.02 -3.36
CA ILE A 22 7.66 -5.28 -2.45
C ILE A 22 6.34 -5.21 -3.21
N VAL A 23 6.16 -4.19 -4.05
CA VAL A 23 4.95 -4.05 -4.89
C VAL A 23 4.83 -5.21 -5.87
N GLU A 24 5.91 -5.59 -6.55
CA GLU A 24 5.91 -6.75 -7.45
C GLU A 24 5.56 -8.04 -6.71
N GLN A 25 6.15 -8.27 -5.54
CA GLN A 25 5.86 -9.45 -4.72
C GLN A 25 4.38 -9.51 -4.31
N ALA A 26 3.82 -8.38 -3.88
CA ALA A 26 2.41 -8.29 -3.50
C ALA A 26 1.44 -8.52 -4.67
N ASN A 27 1.88 -8.25 -5.90
CA ASN A 27 1.04 -8.20 -7.10
C ASN A 27 1.40 -9.25 -8.16
N GLY A 28 2.09 -10.33 -7.77
CA GLY A 28 2.44 -11.42 -8.68
C GLY A 28 3.35 -10.98 -9.84
N GLY A 29 4.32 -10.12 -9.55
CA GLY A 29 5.30 -9.59 -10.51
C GLY A 29 4.90 -8.26 -11.16
N ASN A 30 3.73 -7.70 -10.86
CA ASN A 30 3.28 -6.44 -11.44
C ASN A 30 3.59 -5.25 -10.55
N ARG A 31 3.89 -4.08 -11.14
CA ARG A 31 4.06 -2.81 -10.41
C ARG A 31 2.75 -2.03 -10.31
N THR A 32 1.71 -2.69 -9.80
CA THR A 32 0.39 -2.07 -9.68
C THR A 32 0.38 -1.05 -8.54
N VAL A 33 -0.09 0.17 -8.82
CA VAL A 33 -0.23 1.26 -7.84
C VAL A 33 -1.65 1.82 -7.86
N PRO A 34 -2.17 2.30 -6.71
CA PRO A 34 -1.55 2.28 -5.38
C PRO A 34 -1.53 0.90 -4.70
N THR A 35 -0.40 0.52 -4.12
CA THR A 35 -0.28 -0.61 -3.17
C THR A 35 0.09 -0.08 -1.80
N ILE A 36 -0.67 -0.49 -0.79
CA ILE A 36 -0.51 -0.03 0.59
C ILE A 36 0.07 -1.16 1.42
N VAL A 37 1.15 -0.87 2.14
CA VAL A 37 1.74 -1.78 3.12
C VAL A 37 1.32 -1.31 4.51
N LEU A 38 0.62 -2.16 5.24
CA LEU A 38 0.18 -1.89 6.60
C LEU A 38 1.32 -2.18 7.60
N PRO A 39 1.30 -1.59 8.81
CA PRO A 39 2.33 -1.83 9.83
C PRO A 39 2.46 -3.30 10.25
N ASN A 40 1.41 -4.10 10.08
CA ASN A 40 1.41 -5.54 10.34
C ASN A 40 1.96 -6.39 9.18
N GLY A 41 2.46 -5.75 8.11
CA GLY A 41 3.03 -6.41 6.93
C GLY A 41 2.00 -6.85 5.89
N VAL A 42 0.69 -6.65 6.12
CA VAL A 42 -0.34 -6.93 5.11
C VAL A 42 -0.24 -5.91 3.98
N THR A 43 -0.35 -6.40 2.75
CA THR A 43 -0.36 -5.56 1.55
C THR A 43 -1.74 -5.53 0.91
N LEU A 44 -2.23 -4.33 0.58
CA LEU A 44 -3.49 -4.12 -0.11
C LEU A 44 -3.24 -3.44 -1.46
N THR A 45 -3.75 -4.02 -2.54
CA THR A 45 -3.61 -3.47 -3.90
C THR A 45 -4.89 -2.79 -4.33
N ASN A 46 -4.78 -1.52 -4.73
CA ASN A 46 -5.91 -0.66 -5.09
C ASN A 46 -7.06 -0.67 -4.06
N PRO A 47 -6.78 -0.57 -2.74
CA PRO A 47 -7.85 -0.63 -1.75
C PRO A 47 -8.74 0.61 -1.82
N SER A 48 -10.02 0.43 -1.51
CA SER A 48 -10.90 1.53 -1.12
C SER A 48 -10.55 2.03 0.30
N ILE A 49 -10.96 3.26 0.63
CA ILE A 49 -10.81 3.81 1.99
C ILE A 49 -11.50 2.93 3.04
N HIS A 50 -12.65 2.34 2.71
CA HIS A 50 -13.37 1.44 3.61
C HIS A 50 -12.54 0.19 3.95
N GLN A 51 -12.02 -0.49 2.91
CA GLN A 51 -11.17 -1.67 3.10
C GLN A 51 -9.91 -1.33 3.91
N LEU A 52 -9.34 -0.14 3.69
CA LEU A 52 -8.19 0.32 4.45
C LEU A 52 -8.54 0.56 5.94
N GLN A 53 -9.69 1.18 6.22
CA GLN A 53 -10.15 1.40 7.60
C GLN A 53 -10.45 0.09 8.33
N GLU A 54 -11.07 -0.88 7.67
CA GLU A 54 -11.32 -2.21 8.25
C GLU A 54 -10.01 -2.92 8.61
N ALA A 55 -9.00 -2.82 7.74
CA ALA A 55 -7.70 -3.44 7.97
C ALA A 55 -6.86 -2.74 9.05
N LEU A 56 -7.10 -1.44 9.32
CA LEU A 56 -6.46 -0.68 10.40
C LEU A 56 -7.16 -0.82 11.76
N GLY A 57 -8.45 -1.15 11.77
CA GLY A 57 -9.29 -1.24 12.96
C GLY A 57 -9.48 -2.66 13.53
N SER A 58 -8.67 -3.61 13.06
CA SER A 58 -8.62 -4.99 13.56
C SER A 58 -7.50 -5.21 14.57
#